data_AF-A0A839E8S5-F1
#
_entry.id   AF-A0A839E8S5-F1
#
_cell.length_a   1.000
_cell.length_b   1.000
_cell.length_c   1.000
_cell.angle_alpha   90.00
_cell.angle_beta   90.00
_cell.angle_gamma   90.00
#
_symmetry.space_group_name_H-M   'P 1'
#
loop_
_entity.id
_entity.type
_entity.pdbx_description
1 polymer ?
#
loop_
_entity_poly.entity_id
_entity_poly.type
_entity_poly.pdbx_seq_one_letter_code
_entity_poly.pdbx_strand_id
1 'polypeptide(L)'
;MSTQFDEVVRMLSRSHPKVADMLGSARNDLLAFTGFPPARWRQIRSTNPLKRVNKEIKRRTDVVGTFPNPAALLRLAGHVLIEQHDEWDGADRRYFSEHSMKLLDAETEEEAIPDLTAA
;
A
#
# COMPACT_ATOMS: atom_id res chain seq x y z
N MET A 1 -16.27 4.20 -1.42
CA MET A 1 -15.34 3.64 -0.40
C MET A 1 -15.77 3.96 1.04
N SER A 2 -16.15 5.21 1.34
CA SER A 2 -16.70 5.60 2.66
C SER A 2 -17.85 4.69 3.15
N THR A 3 -18.88 4.50 2.33
CA THR A 3 -20.05 3.66 2.67
C THR A 3 -19.68 2.20 2.97
N GLN A 4 -18.78 1.63 2.18
CA GLN A 4 -18.32 0.25 2.38
C GLN A 4 -17.52 0.10 3.67
N PHE A 5 -16.71 1.10 4.03
CA PHE A 5 -15.98 1.11 5.29
C PHE A 5 -16.96 1.08 6.48
N ASP A 6 -17.98 1.94 6.46
CA ASP A 6 -18.97 2.05 7.53
C ASP A 6 -19.76 0.72 7.69
N GLU A 7 -20.07 0.04 6.59
CA GLU A 7 -20.69 -1.28 6.61
C GLU A 7 -19.79 -2.34 7.28
N VAL A 8 -18.50 -2.37 6.95
CA VAL A 8 -17.53 -3.32 7.55
C VAL A 8 -17.38 -3.05 9.04
N VAL A 9 -17.28 -1.79 9.46
CA VAL A 9 -17.23 -1.41 10.89
C VAL A 9 -18.49 -1.91 11.60
N ARG A 10 -19.67 -1.69 11.02
CA ARG A 10 -20.95 -2.16 11.58
C ARG A 10 -21.00 -3.68 11.74
N MET A 11 -20.51 -4.43 10.75
CA MET A 11 -20.45 -5.90 10.82
C MET A 11 -19.48 -6.37 11.91
N LEU A 12 -18.29 -5.77 11.99
CA LEU A 12 -17.26 -6.14 12.97
C LEU A 12 -17.65 -5.74 14.39
N SER A 13 -18.44 -4.68 14.57
CA SER A 13 -18.87 -4.22 15.90
C SER A 13 -19.61 -5.30 16.70
N ARG A 14 -20.29 -6.23 16.01
CA ARG A 14 -21.05 -7.32 16.66
C ARG A 14 -20.17 -8.46 17.17
N SER A 15 -19.10 -8.79 16.46
CA SER A 15 -18.28 -9.98 16.72
C SER A 15 -16.88 -9.66 17.25
N HIS A 16 -16.32 -8.52 16.86
CA HIS A 16 -14.96 -8.09 17.13
C HIS A 16 -14.92 -6.58 17.43
N PRO A 17 -15.55 -6.12 18.55
CA PRO A 17 -15.69 -4.69 18.85
C PRO A 17 -14.34 -3.96 18.91
N LYS A 18 -13.31 -4.56 19.51
CA LYS A 18 -11.96 -3.98 19.56
C LYS A 18 -11.36 -3.72 18.17
N VAL A 19 -11.64 -4.60 17.19
CA VAL A 19 -11.17 -4.43 15.82
C VAL A 19 -11.96 -3.31 15.13
N ALA A 20 -13.27 -3.22 15.38
CA ALA A 20 -14.11 -2.15 14.86
C ALA A 20 -13.64 -0.77 15.35
N ASP A 21 -13.32 -0.64 16.64
CA ASP A 21 -12.79 0.60 17.22
C ASP A 21 -11.44 1.00 16.62
N MET A 22 -10.54 0.02 16.46
CA MET A 22 -9.24 0.23 15.80
C MET A 22 -9.43 0.67 14.34
N LEU A 23 -10.33 0.01 13.60
CA LEU A 23 -10.62 0.34 12.22
C LEU A 23 -11.18 1.76 12.09
N GLY A 24 -12.16 2.12 12.94
CA GLY A 24 -12.76 3.44 13.00
C GLY A 24 -11.73 4.54 13.29
N SER A 25 -10.81 4.29 14.21
CA SER A 25 -9.72 5.23 14.55
C SER A 25 -8.75 5.43 13.38
N ALA A 26 -8.54 4.40 12.55
CA ALA A 26 -7.64 4.44 11.39
C ALA A 26 -8.34 4.82 10.06
N ARG A 27 -9.59 5.30 10.11
CA ARG A 27 -10.40 5.56 8.91
C ARG A 27 -9.69 6.41 7.86
N ASN A 28 -9.11 7.53 8.28
CA ASN A 28 -8.44 8.46 7.37
C ASN A 28 -7.23 7.82 6.71
N ASP A 29 -6.41 7.10 7.47
CA ASP A 29 -5.23 6.40 6.95
C ASP A 29 -5.60 5.29 5.97
N LEU A 30 -6.66 4.54 6.28
CA LEU A 30 -7.14 3.44 5.44
C LEU A 30 -7.79 3.92 4.15
N LEU A 31 -8.39 5.10 4.15
CA LEU A 31 -9.03 5.69 2.97
C LEU A 31 -8.12 6.67 2.22
N ALA A 32 -6.94 7.01 2.73
CA ALA A 32 -6.02 7.96 2.09
C ALA A 32 -5.70 7.61 0.62
N PHE A 33 -5.67 6.32 0.27
CA PHE A 33 -5.43 5.88 -1.11
C PHE A 33 -6.51 6.35 -2.10
N THR A 34 -7.71 6.71 -1.64
CA THR A 34 -8.79 7.18 -2.53
C THR A 34 -8.54 8.58 -3.06
N GLY A 35 -7.56 9.31 -2.52
CA GLY A 35 -7.09 10.58 -3.09
C GLY A 35 -6.18 10.43 -4.31
N PHE A 36 -5.82 9.19 -4.69
CA PHE A 36 -5.01 8.91 -5.88
C PHE A 36 -5.89 8.47 -7.07
N PRO A 37 -5.39 8.54 -8.32
CA PRO A 37 -6.11 8.02 -9.49
C PRO A 37 -6.57 6.58 -9.28
N PRO A 38 -7.84 6.22 -9.61
CA PRO A 38 -8.39 4.88 -9.41
C PRO A 38 -7.55 3.74 -10.00
N ALA A 39 -6.89 3.99 -11.13
CA ALA A 39 -5.96 3.06 -11.76
C ALA A 39 -4.81 2.60 -10.85
N ARG A 40 -4.46 3.40 -9.82
CA ARG A 40 -3.37 3.15 -8.87
C ARG A 40 -3.81 2.57 -7.53
N TRP A 41 -5.10 2.56 -7.22
CA TRP A 41 -5.61 2.07 -5.93
C TRP A 41 -5.13 0.66 -5.60
N ARG A 42 -5.13 -0.26 -6.58
CA ARG A 42 -4.68 -1.65 -6.39
C ARG A 42 -3.21 -1.72 -5.96
N GLN A 43 -2.35 -0.87 -6.49
CA GLN A 43 -0.93 -0.86 -6.16
C GLN A 43 -0.71 -0.24 -4.77
N ILE A 44 -1.36 0.89 -4.49
CA ILE A 44 -1.21 1.63 -3.23
C ILE A 44 -1.69 0.80 -2.04
N ARG A 45 -2.87 0.17 -2.14
CA ARG A 45 -3.41 -0.66 -1.04
C ARG A 45 -2.74 -2.03 -0.90
N SER A 46 -1.82 -2.39 -1.80
CA SER A 46 -1.16 -3.70 -1.77
C SER A 46 -0.01 -3.70 -0.77
N THR A 47 0.01 -4.71 0.09
CA THR A 47 1.15 -4.97 0.98
C THR A 47 2.19 -5.89 0.34
N ASN A 48 2.01 -6.31 -0.91
CA ASN A 48 2.88 -7.29 -1.56
C ASN A 48 4.33 -6.81 -1.73
N PRO A 49 4.61 -5.57 -2.18
CA PRO A 49 5.99 -5.10 -2.30
C PRO A 49 6.71 -5.08 -0.96
N LEU A 50 6.06 -4.56 0.09
CA LEU A 50 6.60 -4.53 1.45
C LEU A 50 6.86 -5.94 1.99
N LYS A 51 5.90 -6.87 1.80
CA LYS A 51 6.05 -8.28 2.19
C LYS A 51 7.21 -8.96 1.47
N ARG A 52 7.42 -8.66 0.19
CA ARG A 52 8.54 -9.20 -0.60
C ARG A 52 9.88 -8.74 -0.03
N VAL A 53 10.05 -7.44 0.20
CA VAL A 53 11.27 -6.88 0.79
C VAL A 53 11.54 -7.44 2.19
N ASN A 54 10.51 -7.47 3.06
CA ASN A 54 10.65 -8.02 4.41
C ASN A 54 11.02 -9.51 4.40
N LYS A 55 10.46 -10.28 3.46
CA LYS A 55 10.81 -11.69 3.28
C LYS A 55 12.26 -11.83 2.82
N GLU A 56 12.74 -10.96 1.95
CA GLU A 56 14.12 -11.00 1.46
C GLU A 56 15.12 -10.64 2.56
N ILE A 57 14.85 -9.57 3.32
CA ILE A 57 15.65 -9.22 4.49
C ILE A 57 15.73 -10.41 5.44
N LYS A 58 14.57 -11.00 5.80
CA LYS A 58 14.52 -12.16 6.68
C LYS A 58 15.36 -13.33 6.13
N ARG A 59 15.19 -13.69 4.86
CA ARG A 59 15.92 -14.79 4.22
C ARG A 59 17.44 -14.58 4.28
N ARG A 60 17.93 -13.37 3.99
CA ARG A 60 19.37 -13.08 4.00
C ARG A 60 19.93 -12.98 5.41
N THR A 61 19.16 -12.48 6.37
CA THR A 61 19.58 -12.48 7.79
C THR A 61 19.60 -13.90 8.37
N ASP A 62 18.66 -14.77 7.96
CA ASP A 62 18.59 -16.16 8.42
C ASP A 62 19.85 -16.95 8.02
N VAL A 63 20.47 -16.64 6.87
CA VAL A 63 21.74 -17.24 6.43
C VAL A 63 22.93 -16.82 7.31
N VAL A 64 22.95 -15.57 7.79
CA VAL A 64 24.02 -15.08 8.66
C VAL A 64 23.87 -15.61 10.09
N GLY A 65 22.63 -15.79 10.56
CA GLY A 65 22.31 -16.27 11.90
C GLY A 65 22.57 -15.21 12.98
N THR A 66 23.83 -14.97 13.33
CA THR A 66 24.23 -13.98 14.37
C THR A 66 25.17 -12.94 13.80
N PHE A 67 24.87 -11.66 14.04
CA PHE A 67 25.68 -10.55 13.57
C PHE A 67 26.71 -10.11 14.65
N PRO A 68 27.94 -9.72 14.25
CA PRO A 68 28.98 -9.29 15.19
C PRO A 68 28.72 -7.90 15.78
N ASN A 69 27.90 -7.08 15.12
CA ASN A 69 27.45 -5.77 15.61
C ASN A 69 26.22 -5.28 14.82
N PRO A 70 25.47 -4.27 15.33
CA PRO A 70 24.32 -3.71 14.63
C PRO A 70 24.62 -3.14 13.24
N ALA A 71 25.82 -2.57 13.05
CA ALA A 71 26.20 -2.00 11.76
C ALA A 71 26.31 -3.06 10.65
N ALA A 72 26.68 -4.29 10.98
CA ALA A 72 26.70 -5.40 10.02
C ALA A 72 25.29 -5.79 9.54
N LEU A 73 24.31 -5.81 10.45
CA LEU A 73 22.90 -6.02 10.10
C LEU A 73 22.38 -4.89 9.20
N LEU A 74 22.66 -3.63 9.57
CA LEU A 74 22.25 -2.47 8.79
C LEU A 74 22.83 -2.48 7.37
N ARG A 75 24.09 -2.89 7.20
CA ARG A 75 24.70 -3.03 5.86
C ARG A 75 23.98 -4.06 5.00
N LEU A 76 23.64 -5.22 5.57
CA LEU A 76 22.93 -6.26 4.82
C LEU A 76 21.51 -5.83 4.45
N ALA A 77 20.75 -5.30 5.42
CA ALA A 77 19.40 -4.82 5.17
C ALA A 77 19.42 -3.64 4.17
N GLY A 78 20.35 -2.71 4.34
CA GLY A 78 20.56 -1.58 3.42
C GLY A 78 20.89 -2.05 2.00
N HIS A 79 21.74 -3.06 1.85
CA HIS A 79 22.04 -3.63 0.54
C HIS A 79 20.78 -4.21 -0.15
N VAL A 80 19.92 -4.92 0.58
CA VAL A 80 18.64 -5.42 0.04
C VAL A 80 17.73 -4.28 -0.43
N LEU A 81 17.70 -3.16 0.31
CA LEU A 81 16.93 -1.99 -0.08
C LEU A 81 17.49 -1.31 -1.33
N ILE A 82 18.82 -1.23 -1.47
CA ILE A 82 19.49 -0.70 -2.68
C ILE A 82 19.14 -1.56 -3.89
N GLU A 83 19.29 -2.90 -3.79
CA GLU A 83 18.90 -3.79 -4.90
C GLU A 83 17.42 -3.62 -5.29
N GLN A 84 16.55 -3.45 -4.28
CA GLN A 84 15.13 -3.23 -4.55
C GLN A 84 14.89 -1.90 -5.26
N HIS A 85 15.62 -0.85 -4.90
CA HIS A 85 15.56 0.44 -5.55
C HIS A 85 16.03 0.34 -7.00
N ASP A 86 17.17 -0.31 -7.24
CA ASP A 86 17.72 -0.52 -8.58
C ASP A 86 16.76 -1.32 -9.48
N GLU A 87 16.10 -2.35 -8.94
CA GLU A 87 15.05 -3.09 -9.65
C GLU A 87 13.88 -2.19 -10.06
N TRP A 88 13.48 -1.24 -9.20
CA TRP A 88 12.37 -0.33 -9.49
C TRP A 88 12.73 0.76 -10.48
N ASP A 89 13.98 1.24 -10.45
CA ASP A 89 14.47 2.25 -11.38
C ASP A 89 14.71 1.66 -12.78
N GLY A 90 15.30 0.46 -12.83
CA GLY A 90 15.66 -0.21 -14.08
C GLY A 90 14.55 -1.04 -14.76
N ALA A 91 13.39 -1.24 -14.11
CA ALA A 91 12.31 -2.05 -14.69
C ALA A 91 11.54 -1.30 -15.80
N ASP A 92 11.43 -1.94 -16.98
CA ASP A 92 10.59 -1.47 -18.11
C ASP A 92 9.13 -1.20 -17.69
N ARG A 93 8.61 -1.96 -16.73
CA ARG A 93 7.27 -1.78 -16.16
C ARG A 93 7.34 -1.16 -14.77
N ARG A 94 7.49 0.18 -14.73
CA ARG A 94 7.50 0.95 -13.49
C ARG A 94 6.22 0.71 -12.67
N TYR A 95 6.38 0.45 -11.37
CA TYR A 95 5.27 0.27 -10.43
C TYR A 95 4.36 1.52 -10.43
N PHE A 96 4.97 2.71 -10.44
CA PHE A 96 4.33 4.00 -10.67
C PHE A 96 5.00 4.68 -11.88
N SER A 97 4.27 4.86 -12.98
CA SER A 97 4.79 5.57 -14.15
C SER A 97 4.59 7.08 -14.00
N GLU A 98 5.54 7.87 -14.52
CA GLU A 98 5.44 9.34 -14.52
C GLU A 98 4.13 9.83 -15.13
N HIS A 99 3.73 9.27 -16.29
CA HIS A 99 2.45 9.60 -16.93
C HIS A 99 1.25 9.44 -15.98
N SER A 100 1.21 8.35 -15.21
CA SER A 100 0.09 8.14 -14.31
C SER A 100 0.16 8.98 -13.04
N MET A 101 1.36 9.37 -12.60
CA MET A 101 1.51 10.25 -11.44
C MET A 101 1.11 11.68 -11.77
N LYS A 102 1.30 12.14 -13.03
CA LYS A 102 0.80 13.43 -13.51
C LYS A 102 -0.72 13.58 -13.43
N LEU A 103 -1.48 12.47 -13.36
CA LEU A 103 -2.93 12.50 -13.17
C LEU A 103 -3.34 12.94 -11.75
N LEU A 104 -2.39 13.06 -10.81
CA LEU A 104 -2.66 13.66 -9.49
C LEU A 104 -2.88 15.17 -9.58
N ASP A 105 -2.19 15.82 -10.53
CA ASP A 105 -2.26 17.27 -10.74
C ASP A 105 -3.34 17.65 -11.76
N ALA A 106 -3.99 16.67 -12.38
CA ALA A 106 -5.08 16.90 -13.30
C ALA A 106 -6.36 17.25 -12.51
N GLU A 107 -6.91 18.44 -12.73
CA GLU A 107 -8.24 18.79 -12.25
C GLU A 107 -9.23 17.77 -12.82
N THR A 108 -9.79 16.93 -11.94
CA THR A 108 -10.77 15.94 -12.36
C THR A 108 -12.09 16.68 -12.49
N GLU A 109 -12.51 16.99 -13.72
CA GLU A 109 -13.93 17.26 -13.98
C GLU A 109 -14.70 16.04 -13.44
N GLU A 110 -15.61 16.27 -12.49
CA GLU A 110 -16.49 15.21 -11.99
C GLU A 110 -17.29 14.64 -13.16
N GLU A 111 -16.82 13.52 -13.73
CA GLU A 111 -17.66 12.71 -14.61
C GLU A 111 -18.78 12.14 -13.74
N ALA A 112 -19.91 12.84 -13.77
CA ALA A 112 -21.17 12.40 -13.20
C ALA A 112 -21.49 11.02 -13.75
N ILE A 113 -21.41 10.00 -12.88
CA ILE A 113 -21.90 8.65 -13.18
C ILE A 113 -23.41 8.81 -13.44
N PRO A 114 -23.91 8.56 -14.65
CA PRO A 114 -25.33 8.75 -14.94
C PRO A 114 -26.14 7.75 -14.10
N ASP A 115 -27.16 8.28 -13.44
CA ASP A 115 -28.06 7.56 -12.55
C ASP A 115 -28.69 6.36 -13.28
N LEU A 116 -28.41 5.14 -12.83
CA LEU A 116 -29.00 3.91 -13.35
C LEU A 116 -30.43 3.72 -12.79
N THR A 117 -31.27 4.73 -12.92
CA THR A 117 -32.72 4.64 -12.64
C THR A 117 -33.51 5.03 -13.88
N ALA A 118 -33.56 4.11 -14.85
CA ALA A 118 -34.65 4.01 -15.83
C ALA A 118 -34.52 2.70 -16.64
N ALA A 119 -35.18 1.64 -16.17
CA ALA A 119 -35.79 0.59 -16.99
C ALA A 119 -36.75 -0.23 -16.12
#